data_AF-A0A949YNM0-F1
#
_entry.id   AF-A0A949YNM0-F1
#
_cell.length_a   1.000
_cell.length_b   1.000
_cell.length_c   1.000
_cell.angle_alpha   90.00
_cell.angle_beta   90.00
_cell.angle_gamma   90.00
#
_symmetry.space_group_name_H-M   'P 1'
#
loop_
_entity.id
_entity.type
_entity.pdbx_description
1 polymer ?
#
loop_
_entity_poly.entity_id
_entity_poly.type
_entity_poly.pdbx_seq_one_letter_code
_entity_poly.pdbx_strand_id
1 'polypeptide(L)'
;MVKLSSLLTSLVLTVMIALVAAHAGQKPGPGNEDHDPQIGQFFQVPYRLTDTNHFLVRVRINGKGPFNFLVDSGAPALYVATETAAKAGLKPVKGEFWTVIDRLDLEGGARLPGIKARVEDPFQLVGMNALGLPGASIDGILGFTILARFRLEIDPTRDSMIWTRLNHAPPDPPVPRHGARDGDRPPPELQVMNALGPLAKGLAFLMGKQPEEECYPRGFLGLEWAETRDALSGQSTVRISRVVEGSPAAKANIQAGDRLIRARGQSVTSLKAARAALSAIQAGNPVELTLERGNEKDKVRELTVTITAGEGL
;
A
#
# COMPACT_ATOMS: atom_id res chain seq x y z
N MET A 1 -61.77 -7.58 -20.88
CA MET A 1 -61.50 -8.74 -21.75
C MET A 1 -60.55 -8.30 -22.87
N VAL A 2 -59.51 -9.11 -23.14
CA VAL A 2 -58.57 -9.10 -24.31
C VAL A 2 -57.55 -7.92 -24.37
N LYS A 3 -56.28 -8.05 -23.92
CA LYS A 3 -55.04 -8.58 -24.58
C LYS A 3 -54.74 -8.01 -25.99
N LEU A 4 -53.59 -7.34 -26.19
CA LEU A 4 -52.39 -7.85 -26.92
C LEU A 4 -51.33 -6.76 -27.19
N SER A 5 -50.03 -7.13 -27.07
CA SER A 5 -48.85 -6.79 -27.91
C SER A 5 -48.51 -5.32 -28.26
N SER A 6 -47.30 -4.86 -28.53
CA SER A 6 -45.88 -5.22 -28.38
C SER A 6 -45.12 -4.25 -29.31
N LEU A 7 -43.83 -4.01 -29.03
CA LEU A 7 -42.78 -3.43 -29.91
C LEU A 7 -42.66 -1.88 -30.09
N LEU A 8 -41.48 -1.42 -29.63
CA LEU A 8 -40.49 -0.52 -30.28
C LEU A 8 -40.92 0.93 -30.59
N THR A 9 -40.13 1.99 -30.35
CA THR A 9 -38.69 2.11 -30.63
C THR A 9 -38.12 3.40 -30.01
N SER A 10 -36.87 3.31 -29.53
CA SER A 10 -35.82 4.34 -29.56
C SER A 10 -36.03 5.70 -28.87
N LEU A 11 -35.24 5.97 -27.82
CA LEU A 11 -34.23 7.05 -27.79
C LEU A 11 -33.80 7.31 -26.32
N VAL A 12 -32.91 6.48 -25.78
CA VAL A 12 -32.09 6.88 -24.62
C VAL A 12 -30.69 7.09 -25.16
N LEU A 13 -30.41 8.36 -25.45
CA LEU A 13 -29.14 8.91 -25.89
C LEU A 13 -28.03 8.51 -24.91
N THR A 14 -27.20 7.56 -25.31
CA THR A 14 -26.01 7.16 -24.58
C THR A 14 -24.90 8.19 -24.87
N VAL A 15 -24.64 9.10 -23.92
CA VAL A 15 -23.41 9.92 -23.96
C VAL A 15 -22.32 9.11 -23.28
N MET A 16 -21.73 8.18 -24.03
CA MET A 16 -20.41 7.63 -23.75
C MET A 16 -19.39 8.63 -24.31
N ILE A 17 -18.81 9.46 -23.44
CA ILE A 17 -17.62 10.23 -23.82
C ILE A 17 -16.46 9.23 -23.89
N ALA A 18 -16.18 8.78 -25.10
CA ALA A 18 -14.92 8.14 -25.46
C ALA A 18 -13.81 9.19 -25.36
N LEU A 19 -12.99 9.13 -24.30
CA LEU A 19 -11.73 9.86 -24.26
C LEU A 19 -10.65 8.99 -24.90
N VAL A 20 -10.62 8.97 -26.23
CA VAL A 20 -9.52 8.40 -27.01
C VAL A 20 -8.58 9.53 -27.43
N ALA A 21 -7.36 9.44 -26.88
CA ALA A 21 -6.07 9.89 -27.39
C ALA A 21 -5.94 11.27 -28.06
N ALA A 22 -5.27 12.18 -27.34
CA ALA A 22 -4.28 13.08 -27.92
C ALA A 22 -3.01 13.05 -27.05
N HIS A 23 -2.26 11.93 -27.08
CA HIS A 23 -0.85 11.94 -26.65
C HIS A 23 0.00 12.32 -27.86
N ALA A 24 0.19 13.63 -28.04
CA ALA A 24 1.15 14.16 -28.99
C ALA A 24 2.57 13.84 -28.49
N GLY A 25 3.20 12.86 -29.16
CA GLY A 25 4.64 12.66 -29.35
C GLY A 25 5.62 13.18 -28.31
N GLN A 26 6.06 12.29 -27.42
CA GLN A 26 7.48 12.19 -27.08
C GLN A 26 8.03 10.95 -27.80
N LYS A 27 9.04 11.16 -28.67
CA LYS A 27 9.80 10.05 -29.25
C LYS A 27 10.52 9.29 -28.12
N PRO A 28 10.45 7.96 -28.06
CA PRO A 28 11.29 7.20 -27.14
C PRO A 28 12.76 7.41 -27.53
N GLY A 29 13.59 7.79 -26.57
CA GLY A 29 15.05 7.73 -26.73
C GLY A 29 15.51 6.28 -26.83
N PRO A 30 16.63 5.99 -27.52
CA PRO A 30 17.07 4.62 -27.69
C PRO A 30 17.82 4.13 -26.44
N GLY A 31 17.37 3.00 -25.86
CA GLY A 31 18.17 2.27 -24.87
C GLY A 31 17.38 1.30 -23.99
N ASN A 32 17.43 0.00 -24.35
CA ASN A 32 17.07 -1.20 -23.57
C ASN A 32 15.78 -1.15 -22.74
N GLU A 33 14.69 -1.65 -23.32
CA GLU A 33 13.40 -1.83 -22.64
C GLU A 33 13.39 -3.08 -21.74
N ASP A 34 13.87 -2.96 -20.50
CA ASP A 34 13.26 -3.69 -19.39
C ASP A 34 11.88 -3.05 -19.14
N HIS A 35 10.87 -3.48 -19.90
CA HIS A 35 9.50 -3.02 -19.70
C HIS A 35 8.99 -3.54 -18.36
N ASP A 36 8.89 -2.67 -17.36
CA ASP A 36 8.24 -2.98 -16.09
C ASP A 36 6.77 -3.38 -16.37
N PRO A 37 6.38 -4.66 -16.18
CA PRO A 37 5.07 -5.16 -16.57
C PRO A 37 3.94 -4.58 -15.71
N GLN A 38 4.30 -3.84 -14.64
CA GLN A 38 3.34 -3.19 -13.76
C GLN A 38 2.88 -1.84 -14.32
N ILE A 39 3.54 -1.26 -15.32
CA ILE A 39 3.14 0.03 -15.89
C ILE A 39 1.66 0.00 -16.32
N GLY A 40 0.90 0.98 -15.85
CA GLY A 40 -0.55 1.08 -16.08
C GLY A 40 -1.41 0.25 -15.12
N GLN A 41 -0.82 -0.64 -14.30
CA GLN A 41 -1.56 -1.39 -13.30
C GLN A 41 -1.95 -0.49 -12.11
N PHE A 42 -3.13 -0.79 -11.55
CA PHE A 42 -3.67 -0.19 -10.35
C PHE A 42 -3.41 -1.13 -9.17
N PHE A 43 -2.99 -0.55 -8.05
CA PHE A 43 -2.78 -1.24 -6.79
C PHE A 43 -3.63 -0.57 -5.72
N GLN A 44 -4.46 -1.35 -5.04
CA GLN A 44 -5.18 -0.88 -3.86
C GLN A 44 -4.28 -1.03 -2.64
N VAL A 45 -3.60 0.06 -2.26
CA VAL A 45 -2.62 0.09 -1.16
C VAL A 45 -3.34 0.44 0.14
N PRO A 46 -3.49 -0.51 1.08
CA PRO A 46 -4.10 -0.23 2.38
C PRO A 46 -3.27 0.77 3.17
N TYR A 47 -3.94 1.61 3.96
CA TYR A 47 -3.26 2.51 4.88
C TYR A 47 -3.89 2.52 6.27
N ARG A 48 -3.11 2.95 7.25
CA ARG A 48 -3.58 3.40 8.56
C ARG A 48 -3.38 4.90 8.65
N LEU A 49 -4.39 5.61 9.14
CA LEU A 49 -4.22 7.00 9.55
C LEU A 49 -3.67 7.01 10.97
N THR A 50 -2.57 7.72 11.21
CA THR A 50 -2.03 7.92 12.56
C THR A 50 -2.93 8.88 13.34
N ASP A 51 -2.77 8.92 14.66
CA ASP A 51 -3.47 9.92 15.51
C ASP A 51 -3.08 11.36 15.15
N THR A 52 -1.95 11.53 14.46
CA THR A 52 -1.46 12.79 13.89
C THR A 52 -1.87 13.01 12.42
N ASN A 53 -2.82 12.24 11.88
CA ASN A 53 -3.34 12.35 10.51
C ASN A 53 -2.34 12.06 9.38
N HIS A 54 -1.33 11.23 9.62
CA HIS A 54 -0.40 10.79 8.59
C HIS A 54 -0.82 9.43 8.02
N PHE A 55 -0.61 9.24 6.72
CA PHE A 55 -0.85 7.96 6.04
C PHE A 55 0.34 7.03 6.24
N LEU A 56 0.13 5.92 6.97
CA LEU A 56 1.07 4.82 7.06
C LEU A 56 0.66 3.69 6.11
N VAL A 57 1.58 3.28 5.25
CA VAL A 57 1.46 2.08 4.41
C VAL A 57 2.48 1.05 4.84
N ARG A 58 2.19 -0.23 4.63
CA ARG A 58 3.13 -1.30 4.94
C ARG A 58 3.97 -1.68 3.73
N VAL A 59 5.24 -1.98 3.99
CA VAL A 59 6.19 -2.42 2.96
C VAL A 59 7.03 -3.60 3.45
N ARG A 60 7.56 -4.37 2.50
CA ARG A 60 8.70 -5.26 2.74
C ARG A 60 9.94 -4.80 2.00
N ILE A 61 11.07 -4.95 2.67
CA ILE A 61 12.40 -4.66 2.14
C ILE A 61 13.13 -6.00 1.99
N ASN A 62 13.53 -6.35 0.77
CA ASN A 62 14.20 -7.62 0.45
C ASN A 62 13.45 -8.84 1.04
N GLY A 63 12.12 -8.79 1.03
CA GLY A 63 11.25 -9.84 1.59
C GLY A 63 11.11 -9.85 3.12
N LYS A 64 11.75 -8.94 3.85
CA LYS A 64 11.60 -8.75 5.30
C LYS A 64 10.57 -7.66 5.61
N GLY A 65 9.84 -7.80 6.72
CA GLY A 65 8.77 -6.89 7.14
C GLY A 65 7.55 -7.69 7.62
N PRO A 66 6.35 -7.07 7.70
CA PRO A 66 6.04 -5.73 7.22
C PRO A 66 6.66 -4.62 8.09
N PHE A 67 6.95 -3.48 7.47
CA PHE A 67 7.41 -2.25 8.11
C PHE A 67 6.47 -1.10 7.77
N ASN A 68 6.21 -0.19 8.71
CA ASN A 68 5.30 0.94 8.56
C ASN A 68 6.02 2.16 7.99
N PHE A 69 5.62 2.61 6.80
CA PHE A 69 6.23 3.75 6.14
C PHE A 69 5.23 4.90 5.99
N LEU A 70 5.69 6.11 6.31
CA LEU A 70 4.96 7.33 6.00
C LEU A 70 4.89 7.54 4.49
N VAL A 71 3.73 7.93 3.98
CA VAL A 71 3.59 8.50 2.64
C VAL A 71 3.77 10.01 2.76
N ASP A 72 4.94 10.50 2.33
CA ASP A 72 5.34 11.89 2.55
C ASP A 72 5.90 12.50 1.25
N SER A 73 5.07 13.25 0.54
CA SER A 73 5.49 13.94 -0.68
C SER A 73 6.52 15.06 -0.43
N GLY A 74 6.69 15.49 0.82
CA GLY A 74 7.70 16.48 1.22
C GLY A 74 9.09 15.89 1.39
N ALA A 75 9.21 14.57 1.57
CA ALA A 75 10.50 13.90 1.65
C ALA A 75 11.12 13.71 0.24
N PRO A 76 12.39 14.06 0.03
CA PRO A 76 13.00 14.00 -1.31
C PRO A 76 13.33 12.59 -1.79
N ALA A 77 13.39 11.61 -0.88
CA ALA A 77 13.84 10.25 -1.16
C ALA A 77 13.14 9.22 -0.28
N LEU A 78 13.40 7.94 -0.56
CA LEU A 78 13.13 6.84 0.36
C LEU A 78 14.07 6.92 1.56
N TYR A 79 13.52 7.00 2.77
CA TYR A 79 14.28 6.90 4.02
C TYR A 79 13.92 5.61 4.74
N VAL A 80 14.91 4.90 5.26
CA VAL A 80 14.75 3.70 6.09
C VAL A 80 15.45 3.96 7.41
N ALA A 81 14.73 3.82 8.52
CA ALA A 81 15.32 3.97 9.85
C ALA A 81 16.46 2.98 10.06
N THR A 82 17.47 3.36 10.83
CA THR A 82 18.68 2.54 11.02
C THR A 82 18.37 1.17 11.65
N GLU A 83 17.44 1.12 12.61
CA GLU A 83 16.97 -0.12 13.23
C GLU A 83 16.23 -1.02 12.21
N THR A 84 15.37 -0.42 11.38
CA THR A 84 14.63 -1.12 10.31
C THR A 84 15.58 -1.67 9.26
N ALA A 85 16.61 -0.91 8.86
CA ALA A 85 17.63 -1.36 7.93
C ALA A 85 18.37 -2.59 8.47
N ALA A 86 18.70 -2.62 9.76
CA ALA A 86 19.30 -3.78 10.42
C ALA A 86 18.35 -4.99 10.44
N LYS A 87 17.07 -4.80 10.80
CA LYS A 87 16.03 -5.86 10.77
C LYS A 87 15.81 -6.43 9.36
N ALA A 88 15.92 -5.58 8.33
CA ALA A 88 15.81 -5.95 6.93
C ALA A 88 17.10 -6.59 6.36
N GLY A 89 18.21 -6.60 7.13
CA GLY A 89 19.49 -7.14 6.69
C GLY A 89 20.24 -6.25 5.70
N LEU A 90 19.88 -4.98 5.58
CA LEU A 90 20.61 -4.01 4.77
C LEU A 90 21.99 -3.72 5.41
N LYS A 91 23.00 -3.53 4.56
CA LYS A 91 24.37 -3.23 4.98
C LYS A 91 24.83 -1.92 4.33
N PRO A 92 24.45 -0.76 4.88
CA PRO A 92 24.92 0.52 4.38
C PRO A 92 26.46 0.58 4.39
N VAL A 93 27.05 0.97 3.27
CA VAL A 93 28.51 1.13 3.17
C VAL A 93 28.88 2.48 3.77
N LYS A 94 29.86 2.50 4.68
CA LYS A 94 30.33 3.73 5.33
C LYS A 94 30.85 4.71 4.27
N GLY A 95 30.35 5.95 4.29
CA GLY A 95 30.71 7.00 3.35
C GLY A 95 29.86 7.03 2.07
N GLU A 96 29.10 5.98 1.79
CA GLU A 96 28.13 6.00 0.70
C GLU A 96 26.85 6.72 1.13
N PHE A 97 26.33 7.55 0.24
CA PHE A 97 25.10 8.29 0.51
C PHE A 97 23.86 7.41 0.33
N TRP A 98 23.88 6.52 -0.66
CA TRP A 98 22.77 5.64 -1.00
C TRP A 98 23.04 4.20 -0.58
N THR A 99 22.00 3.53 -0.08
CA THR A 99 21.97 2.08 0.11
C THR A 99 21.02 1.49 -0.91
N VAL A 100 21.45 0.50 -1.68
CA VAL A 100 20.60 -0.20 -2.64
C VAL A 100 19.74 -1.24 -1.91
N ILE A 101 18.46 -1.25 -2.25
CA ILE A 101 17.47 -2.26 -1.86
C ILE A 101 17.16 -3.07 -3.12
N ASP A 102 17.37 -4.39 -3.06
CA ASP A 102 17.14 -5.28 -4.19
C ASP A 102 15.67 -5.27 -4.61
N ARG A 103 14.76 -5.29 -3.63
CA ARG A 103 13.33 -5.21 -3.86
C ARG A 103 12.57 -4.53 -2.72
N LEU A 104 11.72 -3.57 -3.07
CA LEU A 104 10.71 -2.97 -2.20
C LEU A 104 9.32 -3.45 -2.64
N ASP A 105 8.62 -4.17 -1.76
CA ASP A 105 7.26 -4.63 -2.01
C ASP A 105 6.28 -3.78 -1.19
N LEU A 106 5.28 -3.17 -1.82
CA LEU A 106 4.23 -2.41 -1.12
C LEU A 106 3.01 -3.29 -0.85
N GLU A 107 2.35 -3.08 0.29
CA GLU A 107 1.03 -3.66 0.53
C GLU A 107 0.06 -3.30 -0.60
N GLY A 108 -0.69 -4.28 -1.09
CA GLY A 108 -1.48 -4.16 -2.33
C GLY A 108 -0.78 -4.71 -3.58
N GLY A 109 0.51 -5.04 -3.49
CA GLY A 109 1.20 -5.91 -4.46
C GLY A 109 2.11 -5.22 -5.47
N ALA A 110 2.29 -3.89 -5.39
CA ALA A 110 3.28 -3.19 -6.21
C ALA A 110 4.70 -3.58 -5.79
N ARG A 111 5.59 -3.82 -6.75
CA ARG A 111 6.98 -4.24 -6.52
C ARG A 111 7.94 -3.32 -7.25
N LEU A 112 8.98 -2.85 -6.57
CA LEU A 112 10.00 -1.99 -7.14
C LEU A 112 11.38 -2.63 -6.96
N PRO A 113 12.03 -3.10 -8.04
CA PRO A 113 13.39 -3.62 -7.96
C PRO A 113 14.44 -2.50 -7.95
N GLY A 114 15.58 -2.75 -7.30
CA GLY A 114 16.79 -1.93 -7.42
C GLY A 114 16.63 -0.48 -6.97
N ILE A 115 15.95 -0.24 -5.84
CA ILE A 115 15.65 1.10 -5.34
C ILE A 115 16.75 1.59 -4.41
N LYS A 116 17.09 2.89 -4.49
CA LYS A 116 18.00 3.53 -3.56
C LYS A 116 17.23 4.11 -2.37
N ALA A 117 17.76 3.85 -1.18
CA ALA A 117 17.27 4.40 0.07
C ALA A 117 18.39 5.15 0.80
N ARG A 118 17.98 6.14 1.58
CA ARG A 118 18.82 6.76 2.60
C ARG A 118 18.59 6.04 3.92
N VAL A 119 19.64 5.45 4.48
CA VAL A 119 19.57 4.79 5.80
C VAL A 119 20.05 5.78 6.85
N GLU A 120 19.09 6.41 7.52
CA GLU A 120 19.31 7.35 8.63
C GLU A 120 18.02 7.50 9.44
N ASP A 121 18.09 8.19 10.57
CA ASP A 121 16.92 8.50 11.39
C ASP A 121 16.60 10.00 11.29
N PRO A 122 15.80 10.45 10.30
CA PRO A 122 15.35 11.84 10.24
C PRO A 122 14.67 12.27 11.53
N PHE A 123 14.80 13.54 11.89
CA PHE A 123 14.19 14.09 13.10
C PHE A 123 12.68 13.80 13.20
N GLN A 124 11.97 13.81 12.07
CA GLN A 124 10.55 13.44 12.00
C GLN A 124 10.29 12.02 12.51
N LEU A 125 11.10 11.03 12.08
CA LEU A 125 10.99 9.65 12.56
C LEU A 125 11.31 9.55 14.05
N VAL A 126 12.42 10.16 14.48
CA VAL A 126 12.88 10.09 15.88
C VAL A 126 11.87 10.76 16.82
N GLY A 127 11.44 11.98 16.50
CA GLY A 127 10.52 12.76 17.32
C GLY A 127 9.14 12.12 17.41
N MET A 128 8.57 11.66 16.28
CA MET A 128 7.27 11.00 16.28
C MET A 128 7.28 9.69 17.06
N ASN A 129 8.28 8.83 16.83
CA ASN A 129 8.39 7.55 17.55
C ASN A 129 8.67 7.75 19.04
N ALA A 130 9.59 8.65 19.42
CA ALA A 130 9.96 8.87 20.83
C ALA A 130 8.78 9.38 21.67
N LEU A 131 7.88 10.15 21.06
CA LEU A 131 6.71 10.71 21.73
C LEU A 131 5.46 9.80 21.64
N GLY A 132 5.53 8.67 20.93
CA GLY A 132 4.39 7.75 20.75
C GLY A 132 3.20 8.34 20.00
N LEU A 133 3.32 9.56 19.45
CA LEU A 133 2.25 10.32 18.81
C LEU A 133 1.53 9.59 17.66
N PRO A 134 2.19 8.72 16.87
CA PRO A 134 1.52 8.10 15.72
C PRO A 134 0.58 6.95 16.09
N GLY A 135 0.65 6.41 17.32
CA GLY A 135 -0.04 5.18 17.71
C GLY A 135 0.49 3.92 16.99
N ALA A 136 1.63 4.02 16.32
CA ALA A 136 2.33 2.95 15.61
C ALA A 136 3.81 3.33 15.42
N SER A 137 4.70 2.33 15.30
CA SER A 137 6.09 2.57 14.90
C SER A 137 6.14 3.14 13.49
N ILE A 138 7.03 4.10 13.25
CA ILE A 138 7.37 4.58 11.90
C ILE A 138 8.77 4.10 11.55
N ASP A 139 8.84 3.18 10.59
CA ASP A 139 10.05 2.46 10.18
C ASP A 139 10.78 3.13 9.00
N GLY A 140 10.13 4.09 8.35
CA GLY A 140 10.69 4.83 7.24
C GLY A 140 9.72 5.79 6.58
N ILE A 141 10.17 6.40 5.48
CA ILE A 141 9.42 7.40 4.72
C ILE A 141 9.50 7.07 3.23
N LEU A 142 8.34 6.91 2.58
CA LEU A 142 8.23 6.89 1.13
C LEU A 142 8.18 8.33 0.61
N GLY A 143 9.33 8.85 0.20
CA GLY A 143 9.44 10.18 -0.41
C GLY A 143 9.32 10.18 -1.94
N PHE A 144 9.67 11.31 -2.54
CA PHE A 144 9.51 11.61 -3.97
C PHE A 144 10.11 10.53 -4.89
N THR A 145 11.29 9.98 -4.57
CA THR A 145 11.87 8.89 -5.37
C THR A 145 10.98 7.66 -5.44
N ILE A 146 10.07 7.43 -4.50
CA ILE A 146 9.08 6.34 -4.62
C ILE A 146 7.78 6.86 -5.19
N LEU A 147 7.23 7.93 -4.61
CA LEU A 147 5.87 8.38 -4.91
C LEU A 147 5.70 8.82 -6.37
N ALA A 148 6.70 9.47 -6.97
CA ALA A 148 6.61 9.93 -8.37
C ALA A 148 6.54 8.77 -9.39
N ARG A 149 6.85 7.53 -8.97
CA ARG A 149 6.68 6.33 -9.80
C ARG A 149 5.20 5.92 -9.95
N PHE A 150 4.29 6.58 -9.23
CA PHE A 150 2.86 6.31 -9.21
C PHE A 150 2.01 7.58 -9.37
N ARG A 151 0.80 7.42 -9.92
CA ARG A 151 -0.31 8.36 -9.69
C ARG A 151 -1.05 7.89 -8.44
N LEU A 152 -1.18 8.77 -7.45
CA LEU A 152 -1.85 8.49 -6.19
C LEU A 152 -3.26 9.10 -6.21
N GLU A 153 -4.26 8.30 -5.87
CA GLU A 153 -5.63 8.75 -5.65
C GLU A 153 -5.99 8.46 -4.18
N ILE A 154 -6.30 9.53 -3.44
CA ILE A 154 -6.55 9.49 -2.00
C ILE A 154 -8.02 9.85 -1.78
N ASP A 155 -8.78 8.90 -1.22
CA ASP A 155 -10.15 9.09 -0.74
C ASP A 155 -10.15 8.84 0.77
N PRO A 156 -10.13 9.89 1.61
CA PRO A 156 -10.07 9.75 3.07
C PRO A 156 -11.26 9.01 3.69
N THR A 157 -12.34 8.77 2.93
CA THR A 157 -13.48 7.96 3.39
C THR A 157 -13.21 6.45 3.27
N ARG A 158 -12.08 6.06 2.65
CA ARG A 158 -11.62 4.68 2.49
C ARG A 158 -10.45 4.37 3.43
N ASP A 159 -10.09 3.10 3.46
CA ASP A 159 -8.95 2.55 4.21
C ASP A 159 -7.76 2.20 3.30
N SER A 160 -7.79 2.67 2.06
CA SER A 160 -6.81 2.37 1.02
C SER A 160 -6.71 3.51 0.01
N MET A 161 -5.51 3.65 -0.56
CA MET A 161 -5.21 4.53 -1.68
C MET A 161 -5.18 3.70 -2.97
N ILE A 162 -5.48 4.33 -4.11
CA ILE A 162 -5.23 3.72 -5.42
C ILE A 162 -3.92 4.27 -5.97
N TRP A 163 -2.98 3.37 -6.26
CA TRP A 163 -1.67 3.68 -6.79
C TRP A 163 -1.59 3.12 -8.20
N THR A 164 -1.48 3.99 -9.21
CA THR A 164 -1.31 3.56 -10.61
C THR A 164 0.15 3.66 -10.99
N ARG A 165 0.79 2.56 -11.37
CA ARG A 165 2.21 2.58 -11.76
C ARG A 165 2.39 3.34 -13.07
N LEU A 166 3.26 4.34 -13.06
CA LEU A 166 3.56 5.19 -14.21
C LEU A 166 4.79 4.68 -14.96
N ASN A 167 4.91 5.01 -16.25
CA ASN A 167 6.20 4.92 -16.94
C ASN A 167 7.08 6.13 -16.59
N HIS A 168 7.39 6.27 -15.30
CA HIS A 168 8.23 7.35 -14.79
C HIS A 168 9.18 6.80 -13.73
N ALA A 169 10.46 7.15 -13.88
CA ALA A 169 11.51 6.94 -12.89
C ALA A 169 12.15 8.31 -12.62
N PRO A 170 11.85 8.97 -11.47
CA PRO A 170 12.48 10.23 -11.14
C PRO A 170 14.00 10.06 -10.97
N PRO A 171 14.79 11.10 -11.28
CA PRO A 171 16.22 11.12 -10.99
C PRO A 171 16.47 11.06 -9.48
N ASP A 172 17.61 10.50 -9.09
CA ASP A 172 18.03 10.52 -7.69
C ASP A 172 18.34 11.96 -7.25
N PRO A 173 17.99 12.35 -6.01
CA PRO A 173 18.42 13.61 -5.44
C PRO A 173 19.94 13.76 -5.45
N PRO A 174 20.46 14.98 -5.60
CA PRO A 174 21.90 15.20 -5.59
C PRO A 174 22.50 14.76 -4.26
N VAL A 175 23.61 14.02 -4.33
CA VAL A 175 24.40 13.68 -3.15
C VAL A 175 25.10 14.95 -2.66
N PRO A 176 24.89 15.37 -1.40
CA PRO A 176 25.68 16.46 -0.81
C PRO A 176 27.16 16.11 -0.92
N ARG A 177 27.96 17.03 -1.47
CA ARG A 177 29.41 16.82 -1.57
C ARG A 177 29.98 16.59 -0.17
N HIS A 178 30.68 15.48 0.03
CA HIS A 178 31.54 15.30 1.21
C HIS A 178 32.65 16.35 1.13
N GLY A 179 32.47 17.43 1.87
CA GLY A 179 33.30 18.62 1.76
C GLY A 179 32.59 19.87 2.28
N ALA A 180 31.86 19.76 3.39
CA ALA A 180 31.89 20.90 4.29
C ALA A 180 33.35 21.05 4.70
N ARG A 181 33.96 22.19 4.36
CA ARG A 181 35.16 22.62 5.08
C ARG A 181 34.84 22.50 6.57
N ASP A 182 35.84 22.18 7.36
CA ASP A 182 35.83 22.00 8.82
C ASP A 182 35.40 23.28 9.59
N GLY A 183 34.33 23.96 9.16
CA GLY A 183 34.02 25.35 9.48
C GLY A 183 32.61 25.84 9.07
N ASP A 184 31.87 25.17 8.17
CA ASP A 184 30.46 25.51 7.95
C ASP A 184 29.61 24.83 9.02
N ARG A 185 29.58 25.45 10.21
CA ARG A 185 28.61 25.08 11.24
C ARG A 185 27.20 25.23 10.64
N PRO A 186 26.32 24.22 10.79
CA PRO A 186 24.93 24.38 10.37
C PRO A 186 24.34 25.64 11.01
N PRO A 187 23.31 26.28 10.43
CA PRO A 187 22.59 27.34 11.11
C PRO A 187 22.23 26.93 12.56
N PRO A 188 22.25 27.86 13.54
CA PRO A 188 21.98 27.54 14.93
C PRO A 188 20.69 26.74 15.14
N GLU A 189 19.64 27.02 14.37
CA GLU A 189 18.39 26.26 14.43
C GLU A 189 18.58 24.79 14.03
N LEU A 190 19.35 24.54 12.97
CA LEU A 190 19.67 23.19 12.48
C LEU A 190 20.56 22.41 13.47
N GLN A 191 21.47 23.09 14.16
CA GLN A 191 22.26 22.48 15.23
C GLN A 191 21.38 22.05 16.40
N VAL A 192 20.42 22.91 16.80
CA VAL A 192 19.44 22.58 17.84
C VAL A 192 18.59 21.38 17.41
N MET A 193 18.10 21.35 16.16
CA MET A 193 17.32 20.20 15.64
C MET A 193 18.14 18.90 15.61
N ASN A 194 19.41 18.97 15.18
CA ASN A 194 20.31 17.82 15.20
C ASN A 194 20.63 17.34 16.62
N ALA A 195 20.62 18.25 17.61
CA ALA A 195 20.77 17.91 19.03
C ALA A 195 19.47 17.37 19.66
N LEU A 196 18.30 17.79 19.17
CA LEU A 196 17.00 17.32 19.67
C LEU A 196 16.79 15.82 19.45
N GLY A 197 17.30 15.25 18.35
CA GLY A 197 17.20 13.80 18.09
C GLY A 197 17.88 12.95 19.18
N PRO A 198 19.19 13.11 19.42
CA PRO A 198 19.90 12.44 20.53
C PRO A 198 19.31 12.73 21.90
N LEU A 199 18.86 13.96 22.15
CA LEU A 199 18.25 14.36 23.42
C LEU A 199 16.89 13.67 23.64
N ALA A 200 16.06 13.58 22.61
CA ALA A 200 14.81 12.82 22.63
C ALA A 200 15.06 11.32 22.83
N LYS A 201 16.08 10.74 22.18
CA LYS A 201 16.50 9.34 22.43
C LYS A 201 16.93 9.13 23.88
N GLY A 202 17.70 10.07 24.45
CA GLY A 202 18.13 10.02 25.84
C GLY A 202 16.97 10.13 26.83
N LEU A 203 16.02 11.04 26.58
CA LEU A 203 14.79 11.16 27.38
C LEU A 203 13.92 9.91 27.28
N ALA A 204 13.74 9.34 26.09
CA ALA A 204 13.00 8.09 25.91
C ALA A 204 13.65 6.91 26.65
N PHE A 205 14.98 6.87 26.73
CA PHE A 205 15.70 5.87 27.53
C PHE A 205 15.42 6.02 29.04
N LEU A 206 15.39 7.26 29.55
CA LEU A 206 15.15 7.55 30.97
C LEU A 206 13.67 7.40 31.39
N MET A 207 12.75 7.83 30.53
CA MET A 207 11.30 7.79 30.81
C MET A 207 10.68 6.41 30.53
N GLY A 208 11.46 5.49 29.96
CA GLY A 208 10.95 4.27 29.34
C GLY A 208 10.32 4.61 27.98
N LYS A 209 10.62 3.80 26.95
CA LYS A 209 9.89 3.90 25.68
C LYS A 209 8.40 3.78 26.02
N GLN A 210 7.59 4.74 25.56
CA GLN A 210 6.14 4.58 25.59
C GLN A 210 5.84 3.21 24.99
N PRO A 211 5.03 2.36 25.64
CA PRO A 211 4.78 1.03 25.14
C PRO A 211 4.26 1.17 23.71
N GLU A 212 5.05 0.68 22.75
CA GLU A 212 4.53 0.45 21.41
C GLU A 212 3.32 -0.45 21.61
N GLU A 213 2.14 0.00 21.19
CA GLU A 213 1.05 -0.94 21.01
C GLU A 213 1.59 -2.01 20.05
N GLU A 214 1.77 -3.24 20.55
CA GLU A 214 2.14 -4.39 19.73
C GLU A 214 1.04 -4.58 18.69
N CYS A 215 1.20 -3.91 17.56
CA CYS A 215 0.32 -4.02 16.42
C CYS A 215 0.63 -5.35 15.75
N TYR A 216 -0.10 -6.40 16.15
CA TYR A 216 -0.01 -7.68 15.47
C TYR A 216 -0.29 -7.48 13.97
N PRO A 217 0.55 -8.01 13.08
CA PRO A 217 0.36 -7.83 11.64
C PRO A 217 -1.03 -8.36 11.26
N ARG A 218 -1.88 -7.46 10.76
CA ARG A 218 -3.17 -7.85 10.19
C ARG A 218 -2.92 -8.90 9.11
N GLY A 219 -3.66 -10.00 9.21
CA GLY A 219 -3.57 -11.11 8.31
C GLY A 219 -3.99 -10.69 6.92
N PHE A 220 -3.13 -10.97 5.95
CA PHE A 220 -3.35 -10.59 4.57
C PHE A 220 -3.81 -11.78 3.75
N LEU A 221 -4.94 -11.58 3.08
CA LEU A 221 -5.51 -12.59 2.19
C LEU A 221 -5.13 -12.35 0.73
N GLY A 222 -4.84 -11.09 0.35
CA GLY A 222 -4.57 -10.70 -1.04
C GLY A 222 -5.82 -10.68 -1.93
N LEU A 223 -6.92 -10.18 -1.37
CA LEU A 223 -8.21 -10.03 -2.05
C LEU A 223 -8.52 -8.55 -2.23
N GLU A 224 -8.80 -8.15 -3.46
CA GLU A 224 -9.46 -6.87 -3.77
C GLU A 224 -10.93 -7.16 -4.06
N TRP A 225 -11.80 -6.27 -3.62
CA TRP A 225 -13.24 -6.48 -3.62
C TRP A 225 -13.96 -5.24 -4.13
N ALA A 226 -15.04 -5.47 -4.87
CA ALA A 226 -15.99 -4.45 -5.28
C ALA A 226 -17.35 -4.74 -4.64
N GLU A 227 -18.04 -3.68 -4.21
CA GLU A 227 -19.43 -3.74 -3.79
C GLU A 227 -20.31 -3.25 -4.94
N THR A 228 -21.26 -4.07 -5.35
CA THR A 228 -22.31 -3.66 -6.29
C THR A 228 -23.63 -3.63 -5.55
N ARG A 229 -24.30 -2.47 -5.55
CA ARG A 229 -25.65 -2.31 -5.01
C ARG A 229 -26.65 -2.46 -6.14
N ASP A 230 -27.58 -3.40 -5.99
CA ASP A 230 -28.69 -3.57 -6.92
C ASP A 230 -29.71 -2.45 -6.71
N ALA A 231 -30.06 -1.75 -7.79
CA ALA A 231 -30.91 -0.57 -7.74
C ALA A 231 -32.38 -0.87 -7.42
N LEU A 232 -32.83 -2.12 -7.65
CA LEU A 232 -34.23 -2.52 -7.48
C LEU A 232 -34.49 -3.12 -6.09
N SER A 233 -33.59 -3.98 -5.62
CA SER A 233 -33.68 -4.66 -4.33
C SER A 233 -32.96 -3.92 -3.20
N GLY A 234 -32.09 -2.97 -3.52
CA GLY A 234 -31.23 -2.28 -2.55
C GLY A 234 -30.17 -3.17 -1.91
N GLN A 235 -30.08 -4.44 -2.31
CA GLN A 235 -29.10 -5.38 -1.76
C GLN A 235 -27.71 -5.11 -2.34
N SER A 236 -26.74 -5.13 -1.45
CA SER A 236 -25.33 -5.07 -1.80
C SER A 236 -24.77 -6.49 -1.97
N THR A 237 -23.91 -6.66 -2.97
CA THR A 237 -23.14 -7.88 -3.18
C THR A 237 -21.65 -7.55 -3.20
N VAL A 238 -20.85 -8.37 -2.52
CA VAL A 238 -19.39 -8.22 -2.49
C VAL A 238 -18.79 -9.24 -3.44
N ARG A 239 -18.08 -8.77 -4.46
CA ARG A 239 -17.38 -9.63 -5.43
C ARG A 239 -15.88 -9.38 -5.37
N ILE A 240 -15.10 -10.43 -5.58
CA ILE A 240 -13.66 -10.35 -5.75
C ILE A 240 -13.40 -9.69 -7.11
N SER A 241 -12.83 -8.49 -7.10
CA SER A 241 -12.45 -7.77 -8.33
C SER A 241 -11.10 -8.25 -8.85
N ARG A 242 -10.16 -8.52 -7.95
CA ARG A 242 -8.80 -8.97 -8.27
C ARG A 242 -8.26 -9.82 -7.12
N VAL A 243 -7.41 -10.78 -7.48
CA VAL A 243 -6.63 -11.58 -6.54
C VAL A 243 -5.17 -11.23 -6.74
N VAL A 244 -4.49 -10.83 -5.66
CA VAL A 244 -3.08 -10.45 -5.70
C VAL A 244 -2.25 -11.69 -6.02
N GLU A 245 -1.36 -11.59 -7.01
CA GLU A 245 -0.52 -12.72 -7.43
C GLU A 245 0.40 -13.20 -6.31
N GLY A 246 0.51 -14.52 -6.13
CA GLY A 246 1.33 -15.14 -5.09
C GLY A 246 0.76 -15.01 -3.66
N SER A 247 -0.39 -14.36 -3.50
CA SER A 247 -1.06 -14.19 -2.21
C SER A 247 -1.66 -15.50 -1.67
N PRO A 248 -2.01 -15.55 -0.37
CA PRO A 248 -2.74 -16.69 0.19
C PRO A 248 -4.04 -17.01 -0.55
N ALA A 249 -4.80 -16.01 -0.99
CA ALA A 249 -6.00 -16.22 -1.79
C ALA A 249 -5.70 -16.85 -3.17
N ALA A 250 -4.62 -16.42 -3.83
CA ALA A 250 -4.20 -17.01 -5.10
C ALA A 250 -3.83 -18.49 -4.91
N LYS A 251 -3.07 -18.82 -3.84
CA LYS A 251 -2.72 -20.21 -3.48
C LYS A 251 -3.96 -21.06 -3.15
N ALA A 252 -5.02 -20.42 -2.67
CA ALA A 252 -6.29 -21.05 -2.36
C ALA A 252 -7.27 -21.11 -3.56
N ASN A 253 -6.80 -20.77 -4.78
CA ASN A 253 -7.58 -20.80 -6.02
C ASN A 253 -8.83 -19.90 -6.04
N ILE A 254 -8.81 -18.82 -5.25
CA ILE A 254 -9.83 -17.76 -5.36
C ILE A 254 -9.59 -16.99 -6.66
N GLN A 255 -10.66 -16.59 -7.32
CA GLN A 255 -10.62 -15.96 -8.64
C GLN A 255 -11.40 -14.65 -8.64
N ALA A 256 -10.99 -13.74 -9.54
CA ALA A 256 -11.82 -12.58 -9.85
C ALA A 256 -13.20 -13.04 -10.36
N GLY A 257 -14.25 -12.36 -9.92
CA GLY A 257 -15.64 -12.71 -10.20
C GLY A 257 -16.34 -13.51 -9.08
N ASP A 258 -15.58 -14.18 -8.20
CA ASP A 258 -16.13 -14.88 -7.04
C ASP A 258 -16.94 -13.91 -6.16
N ARG A 259 -18.11 -14.33 -5.68
CA ARG A 259 -18.95 -13.54 -4.77
C ARG A 259 -18.75 -14.01 -3.34
N LEU A 260 -18.41 -13.11 -2.43
CA LEU A 260 -18.28 -13.44 -1.01
C LEU A 260 -19.65 -13.51 -0.34
N ILE A 261 -19.93 -14.64 0.31
CA ILE A 261 -21.21 -14.93 0.99
C ILE A 261 -21.01 -14.97 2.49
N ARG A 262 -19.93 -15.61 2.96
CA ARG A 262 -19.56 -15.64 4.38
C ARG A 262 -18.06 -15.47 4.57
N ALA A 263 -17.70 -14.86 5.69
CA ALA A 263 -16.34 -14.79 6.19
C ALA A 263 -16.34 -15.20 7.67
N ARG A 264 -15.55 -16.21 8.04
CA ARG A 264 -15.46 -16.73 9.42
C ARG A 264 -16.82 -17.08 10.02
N GLY A 265 -17.68 -17.72 9.22
CA GLY A 265 -19.04 -18.07 9.62
C GLY A 265 -20.03 -16.90 9.70
N GLN A 266 -19.60 -15.64 9.49
CA GLN A 266 -20.48 -14.47 9.46
C GLN A 266 -20.97 -14.19 8.04
N SER A 267 -22.27 -13.89 7.89
CA SER A 267 -22.84 -13.52 6.59
C SER A 267 -22.32 -12.15 6.13
N VAL A 268 -21.94 -12.06 4.87
CA VAL A 268 -21.42 -10.83 4.26
C VAL A 268 -22.44 -10.26 3.30
N THR A 269 -23.05 -9.15 3.69
CA THR A 269 -24.07 -8.43 2.90
C THR A 269 -23.61 -7.07 2.39
N SER A 270 -22.40 -6.64 2.77
CA SER A 270 -21.79 -5.38 2.33
C SER A 270 -20.27 -5.46 2.50
N LEU A 271 -19.54 -4.54 1.85
CA LEU A 271 -18.09 -4.49 2.00
C LEU A 271 -17.67 -4.09 3.42
N LYS A 272 -18.49 -3.27 4.10
CA LYS A 272 -18.30 -2.93 5.51
C LYS A 272 -18.39 -4.18 6.40
N ALA A 273 -19.37 -5.05 6.16
CA ALA A 273 -19.50 -6.31 6.89
C ALA A 273 -18.33 -7.26 6.61
N ALA A 274 -17.89 -7.36 5.36
CA ALA A 274 -16.71 -8.15 4.98
C ALA A 274 -15.46 -7.67 5.73
N ARG A 275 -15.18 -6.36 5.70
CA ARG A 275 -14.05 -5.76 6.42
C ARG A 275 -14.12 -6.02 7.92
N ALA A 276 -15.29 -5.83 8.53
CA ALA A 276 -15.48 -6.06 9.96
C ALA A 276 -15.24 -7.52 10.36
N ALA A 277 -15.70 -8.48 9.54
CA ALA A 277 -15.47 -9.91 9.79
C ALA A 277 -13.98 -10.29 9.73
N LEU A 278 -13.21 -9.58 8.90
CA LEU A 278 -11.81 -9.87 8.60
C LEU A 278 -10.80 -9.00 9.37
N SER A 279 -11.23 -7.92 10.03
CA SER A 279 -10.33 -6.91 10.62
C SER A 279 -9.43 -7.44 11.74
N ALA A 280 -9.89 -8.44 12.49
CA ALA A 280 -9.19 -9.03 13.63
C ALA A 280 -8.31 -10.24 13.26
N ILE A 281 -8.17 -10.57 11.97
CA ILE A 281 -7.33 -11.67 11.53
C ILE A 281 -5.88 -11.27 11.71
N GLN A 282 -5.08 -12.15 12.30
CA GLN A 282 -3.63 -12.02 12.40
C GLN A 282 -2.97 -12.92 11.36
N ALA A 283 -1.75 -12.58 10.97
CA ALA A 283 -0.91 -13.45 10.16
C ALA A 283 -0.80 -14.85 10.79
N GLY A 284 -0.81 -15.90 9.96
CA GLY A 284 -0.79 -17.30 10.36
C GLY A 284 -2.15 -17.89 10.73
N ASN A 285 -3.17 -17.09 11.01
CA ASN A 285 -4.49 -17.61 11.38
C ASN A 285 -5.23 -18.17 10.15
N PRO A 286 -5.88 -19.34 10.26
CA PRO A 286 -6.77 -19.84 9.22
C PRO A 286 -8.04 -19.00 9.15
N VAL A 287 -8.50 -18.74 7.92
CA VAL A 287 -9.67 -17.92 7.62
C VAL A 287 -10.53 -18.68 6.64
N GLU A 288 -11.72 -19.07 7.10
CA GLU A 288 -12.72 -19.70 6.25
C GLU A 288 -13.54 -18.63 5.51
N LEU A 289 -13.57 -18.72 4.18
CA LEU A 289 -14.42 -17.93 3.32
C LEU A 289 -15.39 -18.85 2.58
N THR A 290 -16.65 -18.44 2.50
CA THR A 290 -17.66 -19.07 1.64
C THR A 290 -17.92 -18.16 0.45
N LEU A 291 -17.65 -18.67 -0.75
CA LEU A 291 -17.73 -17.95 -2.01
C LEU A 291 -18.77 -18.61 -2.94
N GLU A 292 -19.42 -17.82 -3.77
CA GLU A 292 -20.20 -18.29 -4.91
C GLU A 292 -19.40 -18.05 -6.20
N ARG A 293 -19.22 -19.11 -7.00
CA ARG A 293 -18.61 -19.02 -8.33
C ARG A 293 -19.62 -19.44 -9.40
N GLY A 294 -19.80 -18.57 -10.40
CA GLY A 294 -20.56 -18.92 -11.62
C GLY A 294 -19.73 -19.76 -12.58
N ASN A 295 -20.37 -20.66 -13.32
CA ASN A 295 -19.75 -21.37 -14.44
C ASN A 295 -20.40 -20.97 -15.78
N GLU A 296 -19.80 -21.40 -16.91
CA GLU A 296 -20.27 -21.11 -18.28
C GLU A 296 -21.71 -21.58 -18.57
N LYS A 297 -22.35 -22.33 -17.67
CA LYS A 297 -23.74 -22.81 -17.80
C LYS A 297 -24.71 -22.10 -16.82
N ASP A 298 -24.33 -20.93 -16.31
CA ASP A 298 -25.08 -20.14 -15.32
C ASP A 298 -25.41 -20.89 -14.01
N LYS A 299 -24.72 -22.00 -13.73
CA LYS A 299 -24.84 -22.68 -12.43
C LYS A 299 -23.89 -22.03 -11.45
N VAL A 300 -24.46 -21.54 -10.35
CA VAL A 300 -23.70 -21.05 -9.21
C VAL A 300 -23.32 -22.24 -8.34
N ARG A 301 -22.03 -22.36 -8.01
CA ARG A 301 -21.54 -23.31 -7.00
C ARG A 301 -21.06 -22.55 -5.77
N GLU A 302 -21.37 -23.08 -4.60
CA GLU A 302 -20.79 -22.64 -3.34
C GLU A 302 -19.43 -23.30 -3.14
N LEU A 303 -18.46 -22.52 -2.68
CA LEU A 303 -17.08 -22.92 -2.42
C LEU A 303 -16.70 -22.46 -1.02
N THR A 304 -16.45 -23.40 -0.12
CA THR A 304 -15.82 -23.10 1.17
C THR A 304 -14.33 -23.30 1.05
N VAL A 305 -13.57 -22.23 1.31
CA VAL A 305 -12.12 -22.21 1.17
C VAL A 305 -11.51 -21.71 2.48
N THR A 306 -10.58 -22.50 3.04
CA THR A 306 -9.79 -22.08 4.19
C THR A 306 -8.45 -21.55 3.71
N ILE A 307 -8.16 -20.30 4.05
CA ILE A 307 -6.92 -19.61 3.69
C ILE A 307 -6.14 -19.36 4.97
N THR A 308 -4.88 -19.77 5.02
CA THR A 308 -3.97 -19.29 6.08
C THR A 308 -3.60 -17.84 5.76
N ALA A 309 -4.02 -16.91 6.61
CA ALA A 309 -3.70 -15.51 6.43
C ALA A 309 -2.18 -15.33 6.39
N GLY A 310 -1.69 -14.70 5.34
CA GLY A 310 -0.28 -14.37 5.23
C GLY A 310 0.07 -13.26 6.21
N GLU A 311 1.36 -13.09 6.44
CA GLU A 311 1.83 -11.78 6.89
C GLU A 311 1.38 -10.76 5.85
N GLY A 312 0.67 -9.71 6.29
CA GLY A 312 0.50 -8.52 5.46
C GLY A 312 1.84 -8.09 4.89
N LEU A 313 1.83 -7.77 3.59
CA LEU A 313 2.79 -6.80 3.10
C LEU A 313 2.63 -5.51 3.89
#